data_AF-A0A382YNL0-F1
#
_entry.id   AF-A0A382YNL0-F1
#
_cell.length_a   1.000
_cell.length_b   1.000
_cell.length_c   1.000
_cell.angle_alpha   90.00
_cell.angle_beta   90.00
_cell.angle_gamma   90.00
#
_symmetry.space_group_name_H-M   'P 1'
#
loop_
_entity.id
_entity.type
_entity.pdbx_description
1 polymer ?
#
loop_
_entity_poly.entity_id
_entity_poly.type
_entity_poly.pdbx_seq_one_letter_code
_entity_poly.pdbx_strand_id
1 'polypeptide(L)'
;NDSQYSQQWFLPEINSNDAWDFWDINGGEIPGNKEIILASVDTGVNWKHPDLANNIYQNLGEDADGDGQTIIYSGGQWVFDPGDLNGIDDDNWDNNASTYIDDLVGFEVSGGSYGDNDPNPPSGGWGWSHGTHVAGLLSATTNNNTGIASTAFNCSILPVKCTADDEDNNYISNGFEGMLYAAQAGYHAEGFVIINCSWGGLGSNIFEQASINTMHNNYNVVIFAAAGNDNIEQAHYPSSYDNVISVTALGSNGSWNHWATY
;
A
#
# COMPACT_ATOMS: atom_id res chain seq x y z
N ASN A 1 4.44 -21.26 -5.64
CA ASN A 1 5.70 -22.06 -5.59
C ASN A 1 6.79 -21.30 -4.81
N ASP A 2 6.37 -20.41 -3.92
CA ASP A 2 7.18 -19.33 -3.36
C ASP A 2 8.05 -19.87 -2.22
N SER A 3 9.32 -19.44 -2.21
CA SER A 3 10.38 -20.10 -1.43
C SER A 3 10.17 -20.07 0.09
N GLN A 4 9.44 -19.08 0.58
CA GLN A 4 9.15 -18.84 2.00
C GLN A 4 7.70 -19.14 2.36
N TYR A 5 6.87 -19.65 1.44
CA TYR A 5 5.45 -19.94 1.68
C TYR A 5 5.23 -20.80 2.94
N SER A 6 6.11 -21.77 3.19
CA SER A 6 6.02 -22.64 4.38
C SER A 6 6.17 -21.92 5.73
N GLN A 7 6.60 -20.65 5.73
CA GLN A 7 6.70 -19.82 6.94
C GLN A 7 5.44 -19.00 7.19
N GLN A 8 4.51 -18.95 6.22
CA GLN A 8 3.29 -18.15 6.27
C GLN A 8 2.11 -18.97 6.76
N TRP A 9 2.14 -19.32 8.05
CA TRP A 9 1.10 -20.14 8.71
C TRP A 9 -0.32 -19.58 8.51
N PHE A 10 -0.46 -18.27 8.36
CA PHE A 10 -1.76 -17.59 8.27
C PHE A 10 -2.49 -17.87 6.96
N LEU A 11 -1.78 -18.12 5.84
CA LEU A 11 -2.41 -18.33 4.53
C LEU A 11 -3.28 -19.60 4.51
N PRO A 12 -2.81 -20.78 4.99
CA PRO A 12 -3.69 -21.92 5.21
C PRO A 12 -4.82 -21.66 6.21
N GLU A 13 -4.58 -20.94 7.31
CA GLU A 13 -5.61 -20.72 8.35
C GLU A 13 -6.80 -19.89 7.86
N ILE A 14 -6.56 -18.94 6.95
CA ILE A 14 -7.64 -18.15 6.32
C ILE A 14 -8.17 -18.81 5.03
N ASN A 15 -7.76 -20.05 4.75
CA ASN A 15 -8.14 -20.83 3.55
C ASN A 15 -7.78 -20.13 2.23
N SER A 16 -6.63 -19.44 2.16
CA SER A 16 -6.19 -18.78 0.91
C SER A 16 -6.02 -19.75 -0.25
N ASN A 17 -5.51 -20.96 -0.01
CA ASN A 17 -5.35 -21.97 -1.05
C ASN A 17 -6.69 -22.36 -1.68
N ASP A 18 -7.70 -22.61 -0.85
CA ASP A 18 -9.05 -22.95 -1.32
C ASP A 18 -9.65 -21.79 -2.12
N ALA A 19 -9.35 -20.54 -1.75
CA ALA A 19 -9.79 -19.36 -2.49
C ALA A 19 -9.08 -19.23 -3.86
N TRP A 20 -7.78 -19.56 -3.94
CA TRP A 20 -7.03 -19.51 -5.20
C TRP A 20 -7.42 -20.65 -6.15
N ASP A 21 -7.82 -21.81 -5.63
CA ASP A 21 -8.26 -22.97 -6.42
C ASP A 21 -9.56 -22.73 -7.20
N PHE A 22 -10.26 -21.60 -6.97
CA PHE A 22 -11.37 -21.17 -7.84
C PHE A 22 -10.92 -20.67 -9.22
N TRP A 23 -9.63 -20.38 -9.40
CA TRP A 23 -9.04 -19.90 -10.66
C TRP A 23 -8.34 -21.05 -11.39
N ASP A 24 -8.43 -21.11 -12.72
CA ASP A 24 -7.65 -22.07 -13.52
C ASP A 24 -6.20 -21.58 -13.72
N ILE A 25 -5.41 -21.63 -12.65
CA ILE A 25 -4.01 -21.19 -12.65
C ILE A 25 -3.17 -21.96 -13.67
N ASN A 26 -3.46 -23.25 -13.88
CA ASN A 26 -2.77 -24.07 -14.87
C ASN A 26 -3.19 -23.73 -16.31
N GLY A 27 -4.42 -23.25 -16.49
CA GLY A 27 -4.94 -22.68 -17.73
C GLY A 27 -4.51 -21.24 -18.00
N GLY A 28 -3.82 -20.60 -17.06
CA GLY A 28 -3.28 -19.24 -17.18
C GLY A 28 -4.12 -18.15 -16.53
N GLU A 29 -5.18 -18.50 -15.81
CA GLU A 29 -5.95 -17.53 -15.01
C GLU A 29 -5.18 -17.20 -13.72
N ILE A 30 -4.88 -15.93 -13.50
CA ILE A 30 -4.12 -15.50 -12.31
C ILE A 30 -5.11 -14.89 -11.31
N PRO A 31 -5.15 -15.37 -10.04
CA PRO A 31 -6.00 -14.79 -9.02
C PRO A 31 -5.70 -13.30 -8.80
N GLY A 32 -6.74 -12.51 -8.50
CA GLY A 32 -6.63 -11.07 -8.30
C GLY A 32 -6.89 -10.25 -9.58
N ASN A 33 -6.86 -8.93 -9.46
CA ASN A 33 -7.07 -8.00 -10.56
C ASN A 33 -6.24 -6.73 -10.32
N LYS A 34 -5.49 -6.27 -11.34
CA LYS A 34 -4.67 -5.04 -11.28
C LYS A 34 -5.49 -3.76 -11.14
N GLU A 35 -6.77 -3.79 -11.49
CA GLU A 35 -7.72 -2.69 -11.24
C GLU A 35 -8.08 -2.56 -9.75
N ILE A 36 -7.81 -3.59 -8.94
CA ILE A 36 -7.90 -3.48 -7.48
C ILE A 36 -6.55 -2.97 -6.98
N ILE A 37 -6.57 -1.77 -6.42
CA ILE A 37 -5.40 -1.06 -5.92
C ILE A 37 -5.38 -1.18 -4.40
N LEU A 38 -4.36 -1.86 -3.87
CA LEU A 38 -4.12 -1.97 -2.45
C LEU A 38 -3.13 -0.87 -2.07
N ALA A 39 -3.58 0.18 -1.38
CA ALA A 39 -2.72 1.26 -0.94
C ALA A 39 -2.07 0.90 0.40
N SER A 40 -0.74 0.88 0.41
CA SER A 40 0.07 0.75 1.62
C SER A 40 0.44 2.15 2.11
N VAL A 41 -0.44 2.74 2.92
CA VAL A 41 -0.24 4.05 3.54
C VAL A 41 0.58 3.85 4.82
N ASP A 42 1.89 4.01 4.69
CA ASP A 42 2.86 3.57 5.69
C ASP A 42 4.19 4.35 5.56
N THR A 43 5.29 3.80 6.06
CA THR A 43 6.62 4.45 6.02
C THR A 43 7.37 4.26 4.69
N GLY A 44 6.64 4.00 3.61
CA GLY A 44 7.17 3.70 2.29
C GLY A 44 7.38 2.22 2.01
N VAL A 45 7.50 1.90 0.72
CA VAL A 45 7.60 0.53 0.20
C VAL A 45 8.81 0.46 -0.73
N ASN A 46 9.66 -0.55 -0.53
CA ASN A 46 10.71 -0.86 -1.50
C ASN A 46 10.05 -1.44 -2.77
N TRP A 47 9.59 -0.55 -3.63
CA TRP A 47 8.86 -0.90 -4.84
C TRP A 47 9.73 -1.68 -5.85
N LYS A 48 11.05 -1.55 -5.75
CA LYS A 48 12.03 -2.29 -6.58
C LYS A 48 12.22 -3.74 -6.13
N HIS A 49 11.60 -4.16 -5.03
CA HIS A 49 11.80 -5.51 -4.49
C HIS A 49 11.36 -6.57 -5.51
N PRO A 50 12.18 -7.61 -5.80
CA PRO A 50 11.87 -8.60 -6.85
C PRO A 50 10.55 -9.35 -6.65
N ASP A 51 10.11 -9.46 -5.40
CA ASP A 51 8.87 -10.12 -5.02
C ASP A 51 7.66 -9.18 -4.94
N LEU A 52 7.83 -7.90 -5.27
CA LEU A 52 6.76 -6.89 -5.27
C LEU A 52 6.62 -6.19 -6.62
N ALA A 53 7.72 -5.96 -7.34
CA ALA A 53 7.77 -5.08 -8.51
C ALA A 53 6.73 -5.41 -9.60
N ASN A 54 6.43 -6.69 -9.83
CA ASN A 54 5.41 -7.08 -10.83
C ASN A 54 3.97 -6.71 -10.41
N ASN A 55 3.76 -6.45 -9.12
CA ASN A 55 2.51 -6.01 -8.54
C ASN A 55 2.46 -4.52 -8.23
N ILE A 56 3.54 -3.77 -8.47
CA ILE A 56 3.55 -2.33 -8.26
C ILE A 56 2.54 -1.65 -9.19
N TYR A 57 1.75 -0.76 -8.60
CA TYR A 57 0.89 0.17 -9.32
C TYR A 57 1.73 1.05 -10.24
N GLN A 58 1.24 1.30 -11.44
CA GLN A 58 1.85 2.21 -12.40
C GLN A 58 0.82 3.28 -12.74
N ASN A 59 1.14 4.54 -12.43
CA ASN A 59 0.28 5.67 -12.78
C ASN A 59 0.42 5.98 -14.27
N LEU A 60 -0.39 5.33 -15.12
CA LEU A 60 -0.38 5.61 -16.55
C LEU A 60 -0.89 7.02 -16.92
N GLY A 61 -1.38 7.80 -15.95
CA GLY A 61 -1.60 9.23 -16.13
C GLY A 61 -0.30 10.02 -16.29
N GLU A 62 0.79 9.50 -15.74
CA GLU A 62 2.15 10.07 -15.77
C GLU A 62 3.06 9.37 -16.81
N ASP A 63 2.50 8.53 -17.70
CA ASP A 63 3.20 7.93 -18.85
C ASP A 63 3.39 9.00 -19.93
N ALA A 64 4.44 9.80 -19.77
CA ALA A 64 4.70 10.99 -20.58
C ALA A 64 5.14 10.65 -22.00
N ASP A 65 5.82 9.51 -22.20
CA ASP A 65 6.27 9.08 -23.53
C ASP A 65 5.27 8.16 -24.26
N GLY A 66 4.27 7.65 -23.55
CA GLY A 66 3.10 6.95 -24.06
C GLY A 66 3.39 5.51 -24.45
N ASP A 67 4.39 4.87 -23.84
CA ASP A 67 4.79 3.49 -24.14
C ASP A 67 4.00 2.42 -23.33
N GLY A 68 3.18 2.85 -22.37
CA GLY A 68 2.25 2.03 -21.60
C GLY A 68 2.81 1.50 -20.28
N GLN A 69 3.88 2.06 -19.76
CA GLN A 69 4.54 1.65 -18.51
C GLN A 69 5.26 2.85 -17.88
N THR A 70 5.34 2.90 -16.55
CA THR A 70 6.09 3.95 -15.82
C THR A 70 7.39 3.47 -15.18
N ILE A 71 7.66 2.16 -15.31
CA ILE A 71 8.87 1.51 -14.80
C ILE A 71 9.42 0.50 -15.80
N ILE A 72 10.75 0.42 -15.86
CA ILE A 72 11.49 -0.54 -16.70
C ILE A 72 12.47 -1.36 -15.89
N TYR A 73 12.75 -2.57 -16.39
CA TYR A 73 13.85 -3.37 -15.91
C TYR A 73 15.12 -3.07 -16.71
N SER A 74 16.05 -2.30 -16.11
CA SER A 74 17.28 -1.86 -16.76
C SER A 74 18.48 -1.98 -15.82
N GLY A 75 19.61 -2.43 -16.36
CA GLY A 75 20.84 -2.58 -15.56
C GLY A 75 20.73 -3.60 -14.41
N GLY A 76 19.79 -4.55 -14.48
CA GLY A 76 19.59 -5.59 -13.47
C GLY A 76 18.72 -5.17 -12.27
N GLN A 77 17.96 -4.08 -12.40
CA GLN A 77 17.02 -3.61 -11.38
C GLN A 77 15.83 -2.90 -12.03
N TRP A 78 14.74 -2.77 -11.29
CA TRP A 78 13.64 -1.90 -11.67
C TRP A 78 14.02 -0.44 -11.43
N VAL A 79 13.73 0.42 -12.40
CA VAL A 79 13.93 1.88 -12.35
C VAL A 79 12.70 2.56 -12.93
N PHE A 80 12.47 3.81 -12.56
CA PHE A 80 11.50 4.65 -13.26
C PHE A 80 11.87 4.75 -14.73
N ASP A 81 10.87 4.77 -15.60
CA ASP A 81 11.12 5.00 -17.01
C ASP A 81 11.71 6.40 -17.19
N PRO A 82 12.93 6.55 -17.74
CA PRO A 82 13.49 7.87 -18.01
C PRO A 82 12.67 8.71 -18.99
N GLY A 83 11.78 8.10 -19.78
CA GLY A 83 10.82 8.79 -20.65
C GLY A 83 9.79 9.62 -19.87
N ASP A 84 9.45 9.18 -18.66
CA ASP A 84 8.38 9.74 -17.85
C ASP A 84 8.86 10.73 -16.78
N LEU A 85 10.17 10.79 -16.52
CA LEU A 85 10.76 11.74 -15.57
C LEU A 85 10.96 13.12 -16.19
N ASN A 86 9.86 13.81 -16.50
CA ASN A 86 9.88 15.11 -17.16
C ASN A 86 9.75 16.31 -16.18
N GLY A 87 9.46 16.04 -14.91
CA GLY A 87 9.30 17.04 -13.85
C GLY A 87 7.99 17.81 -13.94
N ILE A 88 6.95 17.18 -14.49
CA ILE A 88 5.59 17.70 -14.66
C ILE A 88 4.64 16.71 -13.98
N ASP A 89 3.56 17.25 -13.43
CA ASP A 89 2.37 16.49 -13.07
C ASP A 89 1.49 16.45 -14.33
N ASP A 90 1.63 15.37 -15.12
CA ASP A 90 1.01 15.22 -16.44
C ASP A 90 -0.48 14.88 -16.35
N ASP A 91 -0.89 14.16 -15.31
CA ASP A 91 -2.30 13.85 -15.07
C ASP A 91 -3.07 15.02 -14.41
N ASN A 92 -2.39 15.84 -13.60
CA ASN A 92 -2.84 17.09 -12.97
C ASN A 92 -4.28 17.00 -12.45
N TRP A 93 -4.64 15.86 -11.87
CA TRP A 93 -6.03 15.56 -11.51
C TRP A 93 -6.56 16.50 -10.41
N ASP A 94 -5.66 17.09 -9.62
CA ASP A 94 -5.99 18.04 -8.55
C ASP A 94 -6.03 19.51 -9.02
N ASN A 95 -5.72 19.78 -10.29
CA ASN A 95 -5.57 21.11 -10.90
C ASN A 95 -4.48 21.97 -10.26
N ASN A 96 -3.43 21.36 -9.72
CA ASN A 96 -2.25 22.01 -9.21
C ASN A 96 -0.97 21.34 -9.73
N ALA A 97 -0.48 21.83 -10.87
CA ALA A 97 0.76 21.35 -11.51
C ALA A 97 2.07 21.54 -10.69
N SER A 98 1.99 21.87 -9.40
CA SER A 98 3.12 21.90 -8.46
C SER A 98 3.09 20.76 -7.45
N THR A 99 2.03 19.95 -7.41
CA THR A 99 1.87 18.76 -6.57
C THR A 99 2.00 17.51 -7.42
N TYR A 100 2.28 16.36 -6.79
CA TYR A 100 2.29 15.03 -7.40
C TYR A 100 3.16 14.84 -8.66
N ILE A 101 4.12 15.73 -8.90
CA ILE A 101 5.04 15.65 -10.03
C ILE A 101 5.70 14.28 -10.11
N ASP A 102 5.58 13.66 -11.29
CA ASP A 102 6.15 12.37 -11.64
C ASP A 102 5.77 11.25 -10.62
N ASP A 103 4.53 11.16 -10.14
CA ASP A 103 4.08 10.16 -9.13
C ASP A 103 3.88 8.73 -9.71
N LEU A 104 4.84 8.31 -10.53
CA LEU A 104 4.85 7.15 -11.42
C LEU A 104 4.37 5.82 -10.82
N VAL A 105 4.67 5.56 -9.55
CA VAL A 105 4.30 4.31 -8.87
C VAL A 105 3.60 4.53 -7.54
N GLY A 106 3.42 5.78 -7.12
CA GLY A 106 3.11 6.18 -5.76
C GLY A 106 3.94 7.38 -5.33
N PHE A 107 3.72 7.87 -4.12
CA PHE A 107 4.22 9.18 -3.71
C PHE A 107 4.64 9.23 -2.25
N GLU A 108 5.62 10.07 -1.94
CA GLU A 108 5.91 10.55 -0.60
C GLU A 108 5.08 11.81 -0.32
N VAL A 109 4.09 11.70 0.56
CA VAL A 109 3.28 12.86 0.99
C VAL A 109 3.90 13.62 2.16
N SER A 110 4.94 13.06 2.77
CA SER A 110 5.76 13.71 3.79
C SER A 110 6.92 14.47 3.15
N GLY A 111 7.55 15.38 3.90
CA GLY A 111 8.73 16.09 3.42
C GLY A 111 8.43 17.29 2.49
N GLY A 112 9.32 18.29 2.53
CA GLY A 112 9.21 19.49 1.70
C GLY A 112 7.91 20.28 1.88
N SER A 113 7.52 21.05 0.85
CA SER A 113 6.21 21.74 0.82
C SER A 113 5.12 20.95 0.09
N TYR A 114 5.50 19.97 -0.74
CA TYR A 114 4.59 19.22 -1.61
C TYR A 114 4.91 17.71 -1.68
N GLY A 115 5.83 17.19 -0.86
CA GLY A 115 6.31 15.81 -1.02
C GLY A 115 7.22 15.61 -2.22
N ASP A 116 7.47 14.35 -2.58
CA ASP A 116 8.22 13.94 -3.76
C ASP A 116 7.81 12.55 -4.28
N ASN A 117 8.32 12.18 -5.47
CA ASN A 117 7.99 10.93 -6.14
C ASN A 117 8.82 9.71 -5.68
N ASP A 118 9.46 9.76 -4.51
CA ASP A 118 10.19 8.63 -3.95
C ASP A 118 9.42 7.94 -2.82
N PRO A 119 8.53 6.97 -3.11
CA PRO A 119 7.84 6.23 -2.06
C PRO A 119 8.74 5.17 -1.38
N ASN A 120 10.05 5.14 -1.64
CA ASN A 120 10.94 4.20 -0.97
C ASN A 120 11.06 4.50 0.54
N PRO A 121 11.23 3.47 1.37
CA PRO A 121 11.41 3.67 2.80
C PRO A 121 12.64 4.53 3.10
N PRO A 122 12.62 5.34 4.18
CA PRO A 122 13.76 6.17 4.56
C PRO A 122 15.08 5.40 4.60
N SER A 123 16.14 6.02 4.06
CA SER A 123 17.47 5.41 4.05
C SER A 123 18.09 5.36 5.46
N GLY A 124 18.72 4.24 5.83
CA GLY A 124 19.47 4.11 7.09
C GLY A 124 19.01 3.01 8.08
N GLY A 125 18.01 2.21 7.72
CA GLY A 125 17.57 1.05 8.53
C GLY A 125 18.44 -0.21 8.37
N TRP A 126 18.21 -1.20 9.25
CA TRP A 126 18.86 -2.52 9.25
C TRP A 126 18.43 -3.46 8.11
N GLY A 127 17.91 -2.91 7.00
CA GLY A 127 17.30 -3.66 5.90
C GLY A 127 15.84 -4.07 6.13
N TRP A 128 15.23 -3.73 7.27
CA TRP A 128 13.80 -3.91 7.53
C TRP A 128 13.04 -2.60 7.31
N SER A 129 11.87 -2.68 6.68
CA SER A 129 10.91 -1.59 6.49
C SER A 129 9.51 -2.11 6.82
N HIS A 130 8.78 -1.35 7.64
CA HIS A 130 7.42 -1.68 8.05
C HIS A 130 6.49 -1.70 6.84
N GLY A 131 6.44 -0.61 6.07
CA GLY A 131 5.60 -0.51 4.87
C GLY A 131 5.93 -1.55 3.80
N THR A 132 7.21 -1.90 3.60
CA THR A 132 7.59 -2.99 2.67
C THR A 132 7.07 -4.35 3.14
N HIS A 133 7.15 -4.63 4.45
CA HIS A 133 6.64 -5.87 5.01
C HIS A 133 5.11 -5.96 4.87
N VAL A 134 4.40 -4.88 5.17
CA VAL A 134 2.95 -4.75 5.01
C VAL A 134 2.55 -4.94 3.53
N ALA A 135 3.22 -4.24 2.61
CA ALA A 135 2.99 -4.37 1.17
C ALA A 135 3.16 -5.81 0.65
N GLY A 136 4.14 -6.55 1.18
CA GLY A 136 4.32 -7.97 0.89
C GLY A 136 3.12 -8.83 1.27
N LEU A 137 2.54 -8.59 2.46
CA LEU A 137 1.33 -9.30 2.90
C LEU A 137 0.12 -8.97 2.03
N LEU A 138 0.01 -7.72 1.58
CA LEU A 138 -1.06 -7.25 0.70
C LEU A 138 -0.96 -7.87 -0.69
N SER A 139 0.17 -7.69 -1.39
CA SER A 139 0.32 -8.06 -2.80
C SER A 139 1.74 -8.45 -3.24
N ALA A 140 2.49 -9.22 -2.46
CA ALA A 140 3.64 -9.95 -3.01
C ALA A 140 3.25 -10.75 -4.27
N THR A 141 4.16 -10.77 -5.25
CA THR A 141 3.99 -11.46 -6.54
C THR A 141 3.96 -12.96 -6.29
N THR A 142 2.76 -13.53 -6.22
CA THR A 142 2.60 -14.93 -5.84
C THR A 142 2.87 -15.87 -7.01
N ASN A 143 3.42 -17.04 -6.71
CA ASN A 143 3.76 -18.09 -7.66
C ASN A 143 4.92 -17.76 -8.62
N ASN A 144 5.92 -17.01 -8.14
CA ASN A 144 7.08 -16.56 -8.93
C ASN A 144 8.42 -17.23 -8.51
N ASN A 145 8.40 -18.22 -7.62
CA ASN A 145 9.56 -18.89 -7.00
C ASN A 145 10.44 -18.03 -6.09
N THR A 146 10.01 -16.82 -5.78
CA THR A 146 10.71 -15.85 -4.92
C THR A 146 9.94 -15.69 -3.62
N GLY A 147 10.62 -15.25 -2.56
CA GLY A 147 10.00 -14.78 -1.32
C GLY A 147 8.71 -15.48 -0.86
N ILE A 148 7.65 -14.70 -0.70
CA ILE A 148 6.39 -15.04 -0.03
C ILE A 148 5.21 -15.03 -1.01
N ALA A 149 4.06 -15.55 -0.56
CA ALA A 149 2.78 -15.38 -1.23
C ALA A 149 1.93 -14.30 -0.53
N SER A 150 1.03 -13.65 -1.26
CA SER A 150 0.08 -12.67 -0.72
C SER A 150 -1.35 -13.14 -0.88
N THR A 151 -2.27 -12.61 -0.08
CA THR A 151 -3.70 -12.96 -0.20
C THR A 151 -4.29 -12.51 -1.52
N ALA A 152 -3.84 -11.37 -2.04
CA ALA A 152 -4.36 -10.77 -3.26
C ALA A 152 -3.76 -11.36 -4.54
N PHE A 153 -2.64 -12.08 -4.42
CA PHE A 153 -1.91 -12.78 -5.49
C PHE A 153 -1.32 -11.84 -6.57
N ASN A 154 -2.17 -11.10 -7.30
CA ASN A 154 -1.81 -10.26 -8.44
C ASN A 154 -2.51 -8.90 -8.49
N CYS A 155 -3.07 -8.40 -7.38
CA CYS A 155 -3.59 -7.02 -7.31
C CYS A 155 -2.46 -5.98 -7.36
N SER A 156 -2.80 -4.73 -7.67
CA SER A 156 -1.82 -3.63 -7.68
C SER A 156 -1.53 -3.16 -6.25
N ILE A 157 -0.27 -2.87 -5.93
CA ILE A 157 0.14 -2.23 -4.67
C ILE A 157 0.56 -0.79 -4.96
N LEU A 158 -0.10 0.16 -4.30
CA LEU A 158 0.21 1.59 -4.34
C LEU A 158 0.98 1.97 -3.07
N PRO A 159 2.30 2.15 -3.14
CA PRO A 159 3.10 2.74 -2.09
C PRO A 159 2.69 4.18 -1.80
N VAL A 160 2.41 4.48 -0.53
CA VAL A 160 2.24 5.86 -0.06
C VAL A 160 3.09 6.04 1.19
N LYS A 161 4.12 6.87 1.07
CA LYS A 161 5.05 7.14 2.17
C LYS A 161 4.59 8.38 2.94
N CYS A 162 4.34 8.18 4.23
CA CYS A 162 3.78 9.18 5.15
C CYS A 162 4.75 9.58 6.27
N THR A 163 6.04 9.31 6.09
CA THR A 163 7.12 9.62 7.03
C THR A 163 8.30 10.16 6.24
N ALA A 164 8.77 11.36 6.59
CA ALA A 164 9.85 11.98 5.85
C ALA A 164 11.19 11.27 6.10
N ASP A 165 12.13 11.44 5.18
CA ASP A 165 13.47 10.83 5.26
C ASP A 165 14.26 11.22 6.53
N ASP A 166 13.98 12.40 7.10
CA ASP A 166 14.63 12.92 8.30
C ASP A 166 13.80 12.69 9.59
N GLU A 167 12.67 11.99 9.49
CA GLU A 167 11.81 11.64 10.61
C GLU A 167 12.10 10.24 11.19
N ASP A 168 11.58 9.99 12.39
CA ASP A 168 11.66 8.67 13.00
C ASP A 168 10.67 7.73 12.32
N ASN A 169 11.21 6.71 11.65
CA ASN A 169 10.51 5.64 10.92
C ASN A 169 9.57 4.77 11.79
N ASN A 170 9.40 5.07 13.08
CA ASN A 170 8.37 4.49 13.93
C ASN A 170 7.06 5.31 13.95
N TYR A 171 7.03 6.49 13.33
CA TYR A 171 5.88 7.38 13.35
C TYR A 171 5.37 7.69 11.94
N ILE A 172 4.05 7.83 11.83
CA ILE A 172 3.36 8.32 10.63
C ILE A 172 2.96 9.76 10.90
N SER A 173 3.53 10.70 10.16
CA SER A 173 3.31 12.15 10.34
C SER A 173 2.19 12.66 9.43
N ASN A 174 2.09 12.14 8.21
CA ASN A 174 1.16 12.58 7.17
C ASN A 174 0.17 11.49 6.73
N GLY A 175 -0.32 10.71 7.69
CA GLY A 175 -1.15 9.54 7.42
C GLY A 175 -2.46 9.86 6.70
N PHE A 176 -3.21 10.89 7.15
CA PHE A 176 -4.50 11.23 6.54
C PHE A 176 -4.35 11.90 5.17
N GLU A 177 -3.29 12.67 4.96
CA GLU A 177 -2.88 13.18 3.66
C GLU A 177 -2.57 12.03 2.70
N GLY A 178 -1.82 11.03 3.16
CA GLY A 178 -1.51 9.83 2.38
C GLY A 178 -2.73 9.00 2.04
N MET A 179 -3.68 8.86 2.98
CA MET A 179 -4.96 8.21 2.70
C MET A 179 -5.75 8.96 1.62
N LEU A 180 -5.77 10.29 1.68
CA LEU A 180 -6.49 11.10 0.70
C LEU A 180 -5.84 11.01 -0.69
N TYR A 181 -4.51 11.11 -0.76
CA TYR A 181 -3.75 10.86 -1.99
C TYR A 181 -4.09 9.49 -2.59
N ALA A 182 -4.00 8.42 -1.79
CA ALA A 182 -4.31 7.07 -2.25
C ALA A 182 -5.73 6.94 -2.83
N ALA A 183 -6.71 7.56 -2.18
CA ALA A 183 -8.10 7.55 -2.62
C ALA A 183 -8.27 8.27 -3.95
N GLN A 184 -7.61 9.42 -4.12
CA GLN A 184 -7.72 10.24 -5.33
C GLN A 184 -6.96 9.62 -6.50
N ALA A 185 -5.69 9.23 -6.31
CA ALA A 185 -4.86 8.61 -7.34
C ALA A 185 -5.56 7.38 -7.95
N GLY A 186 -6.05 6.47 -7.10
CA GLY A 186 -6.73 5.29 -7.61
C GLY A 186 -8.12 5.57 -8.23
N TYR A 187 -8.85 6.59 -7.75
CA TYR A 187 -10.09 7.03 -8.40
C TYR A 187 -9.84 7.59 -9.80
N HIS A 188 -8.80 8.39 -9.98
CA HIS A 188 -8.43 8.99 -11.26
C HIS A 188 -7.85 7.98 -12.24
N ALA A 189 -7.22 6.91 -11.74
CA ALA A 189 -6.81 5.75 -12.51
C ALA A 189 -7.94 4.76 -12.83
N GLU A 190 -9.20 5.12 -12.51
CA GLU A 190 -10.39 4.27 -12.68
C GLU A 190 -10.32 2.91 -11.95
N GLY A 191 -9.48 2.83 -10.89
CA GLY A 191 -9.30 1.66 -10.06
C GLY A 191 -10.22 1.62 -8.83
N PHE A 192 -10.30 0.44 -8.20
CA PHE A 192 -10.96 0.27 -6.91
C PHE A 192 -9.93 0.21 -5.79
N VAL A 193 -9.95 1.19 -4.88
CA VAL A 193 -8.92 1.36 -3.85
C VAL A 193 -9.33 0.74 -2.52
N ILE A 194 -8.43 -0.08 -1.97
CA ILE A 194 -8.45 -0.53 -0.58
C ILE A 194 -7.26 0.08 0.13
N ILE A 195 -7.52 0.89 1.14
CA ILE A 195 -6.49 1.58 1.94
C ILE A 195 -6.19 0.76 3.18
N ASN A 196 -4.92 0.39 3.37
CA ASN A 196 -4.45 -0.25 4.59
C ASN A 196 -3.62 0.72 5.43
N CYS A 197 -4.04 0.92 6.68
CA CYS A 197 -3.34 1.71 7.69
C CYS A 197 -2.82 0.79 8.80
N SER A 198 -1.54 0.41 8.72
CA SER A 198 -0.87 -0.39 9.78
C SER A 198 -0.24 0.50 10.85
N TRP A 199 -0.95 1.55 11.24
CA TRP A 199 -0.54 2.57 12.19
C TRP A 199 -1.76 3.10 12.95
N GLY A 200 -1.51 3.84 14.01
CA GLY A 200 -2.55 4.56 14.72
C GLY A 200 -2.12 4.97 16.11
N GLY A 201 -3.07 5.53 16.85
CA GLY A 201 -2.85 5.99 18.21
C GLY A 201 -4.12 6.39 18.92
N LEU A 202 -3.92 7.07 20.06
CA LEU A 202 -5.00 7.57 20.88
C LEU A 202 -5.42 8.96 20.45
N GLY A 203 -6.70 9.25 20.66
CA GLY A 203 -7.29 10.55 20.38
C GLY A 203 -7.96 10.57 19.02
N SER A 204 -9.04 11.33 18.96
CA SER A 204 -9.82 11.53 17.75
C SER A 204 -10.05 13.01 17.57
N ASN A 205 -10.14 13.45 16.33
CA ASN A 205 -10.77 14.73 16.03
C ASN A 205 -11.79 14.62 14.89
N ILE A 206 -12.62 15.66 14.78
CA ILE A 206 -13.71 15.73 13.80
C ILE A 206 -13.21 15.93 12.37
N PHE A 207 -12.01 16.51 12.19
CA PHE A 207 -11.43 16.72 10.86
C PHE A 207 -11.00 15.39 10.25
N GLU A 208 -10.34 14.54 11.04
CA GLU A 208 -9.98 13.17 10.63
C GLU A 208 -11.21 12.33 10.25
N GLN A 209 -12.27 12.35 11.07
CA GLN A 209 -13.52 11.67 10.71
C GLN A 209 -14.14 12.24 9.41
N ALA A 210 -14.07 13.56 9.20
CA ALA A 210 -14.55 14.20 7.98
C ALA A 210 -13.72 13.80 6.75
N SER A 211 -12.40 13.64 6.90
CA SER A 211 -11.52 13.11 5.84
C SER A 211 -11.89 11.68 5.49
N ILE A 212 -12.08 10.79 6.49
CA ILE A 212 -12.55 9.42 6.28
C ILE A 212 -13.87 9.39 5.50
N ASN A 213 -14.83 10.21 5.90
CA ASN A 213 -16.12 10.30 5.21
C ASN A 213 -15.99 10.84 3.79
N THR A 214 -15.08 11.79 3.55
CA THR A 214 -14.82 12.33 2.22
C THR A 214 -14.27 11.24 1.30
N MET A 215 -13.28 10.48 1.76
CA MET A 215 -12.69 9.40 0.98
C MET A 215 -13.71 8.30 0.66
N HIS A 216 -14.45 7.84 1.68
CA HIS A 216 -15.47 6.82 1.51
C HIS A 216 -16.59 7.26 0.54
N ASN A 217 -17.13 8.48 0.70
CA ASN A 217 -18.31 8.89 -0.05
C ASN A 217 -18.00 9.41 -1.46
N ASN A 218 -16.83 10.00 -1.69
CA ASN A 218 -16.50 10.65 -2.97
C ASN A 218 -15.61 9.78 -3.86
N TYR A 219 -14.77 8.92 -3.27
CA TYR A 219 -13.81 8.09 -4.01
C TYR A 219 -14.09 6.59 -3.88
N ASN A 220 -15.15 6.21 -3.15
CA ASN A 220 -15.63 4.83 -3.03
C ASN A 220 -14.54 3.84 -2.56
N VAL A 221 -13.74 4.25 -1.58
CA VAL A 221 -12.65 3.43 -1.03
C VAL A 221 -13.11 2.58 0.16
N VAL A 222 -12.42 1.46 0.39
CA VAL A 222 -12.54 0.67 1.62
C VAL A 222 -11.31 0.89 2.48
N ILE A 223 -11.50 1.18 3.76
CA ILE A 223 -10.41 1.53 4.67
C ILE A 223 -10.28 0.46 5.76
N PHE A 224 -9.09 -0.12 5.88
CA PHE A 224 -8.71 -1.02 6.97
C PHE A 224 -7.66 -0.35 7.85
N ALA A 225 -7.80 -0.50 9.16
CA ALA A 225 -6.80 0.00 10.10
C ALA A 225 -6.56 -0.98 11.25
N ALA A 226 -5.30 -1.05 11.69
CA ALA A 226 -4.91 -1.89 12.82
C ALA A 226 -5.56 -1.38 14.12
N ALA A 227 -6.06 -2.31 14.94
CA ALA A 227 -6.71 -2.01 16.22
C ALA A 227 -5.74 -1.47 17.29
N GLY A 228 -4.44 -1.69 17.13
CA GLY A 228 -3.39 -1.31 18.09
C GLY A 228 -2.80 -2.51 18.84
N ASN A 229 -1.67 -2.28 19.53
CA ASN A 229 -0.79 -3.32 20.07
C ASN A 229 -0.52 -3.16 21.58
N ASP A 230 -1.42 -2.47 22.31
CA ASP A 230 -1.21 -2.10 23.71
C ASP A 230 -1.92 -3.02 24.71
N ASN A 231 -2.71 -4.01 24.23
CA ASN A 231 -3.54 -4.89 25.05
C ASN A 231 -4.46 -4.11 26.02
N ILE A 232 -5.14 -3.10 25.48
CA ILE A 232 -6.08 -2.26 26.21
C ILE A 232 -7.46 -2.30 25.54
N GLU A 233 -8.50 -2.06 26.33
CA GLU A 233 -9.87 -1.85 25.83
C GLU A 233 -10.11 -0.34 25.67
N GLN A 234 -9.66 0.22 24.55
CA GLN A 234 -9.72 1.65 24.31
C GLN A 234 -9.82 1.96 22.81
N ALA A 235 -10.62 2.98 22.47
CA ALA A 235 -10.71 3.47 21.10
C ALA A 235 -9.32 3.89 20.58
N HIS A 236 -8.99 3.35 19.40
CA HIS A 236 -7.73 3.54 18.70
C HIS A 236 -8.03 4.06 17.29
N TYR A 237 -7.31 5.08 16.84
CA TYR A 237 -7.60 5.78 15.59
C TYR A 237 -6.45 5.62 14.60
N PRO A 238 -6.73 5.37 13.30
CA PRO A 238 -8.04 5.56 12.66
C PRO A 238 -9.04 4.39 12.81
N SER A 239 -8.66 3.26 13.41
CA SER A 239 -9.50 2.04 13.46
C SER A 239 -10.88 2.18 14.11
N SER A 240 -11.10 3.17 14.98
CA SER A 240 -12.38 3.43 15.65
C SER A 240 -13.23 4.49 14.96
N TYR A 241 -12.83 5.02 13.80
CA TYR A 241 -13.65 5.93 13.02
C TYR A 241 -14.78 5.21 12.28
N ASP A 242 -15.91 5.91 12.08
CA ASP A 242 -16.97 5.44 11.18
C ASP A 242 -16.41 5.28 9.76
N ASN A 243 -16.88 4.27 9.03
CA ASN A 243 -16.39 3.87 7.69
C ASN A 243 -14.96 3.30 7.65
N VAL A 244 -14.41 2.91 8.81
CA VAL A 244 -13.15 2.15 8.91
C VAL A 244 -13.42 0.75 9.43
N ILE A 245 -12.80 -0.24 8.82
CA ILE A 245 -12.81 -1.63 9.29
C ILE A 245 -11.61 -1.81 10.23
N SER A 246 -11.90 -1.92 11.53
CA SER A 246 -10.89 -2.23 12.55
C SER A 246 -10.44 -3.69 12.45
N VAL A 247 -9.14 -3.92 12.38
CA VAL A 247 -8.54 -5.26 12.30
C VAL A 247 -7.68 -5.52 13.53
N THR A 248 -8.06 -6.53 14.30
CA THR A 248 -7.27 -7.02 15.43
C THR A 248 -6.37 -8.18 15.02
N ALA A 249 -5.34 -8.45 15.81
CA ALA A 249 -4.35 -9.48 15.50
C ALA A 249 -4.67 -10.82 16.17
N LEU A 250 -4.36 -11.89 15.45
CA LEU A 250 -4.39 -13.26 15.95
C LEU A 250 -3.03 -13.93 15.72
N GLY A 251 -2.69 -14.85 16.61
CA GLY A 251 -1.63 -15.83 16.41
C GLY A 251 -2.14 -17.11 15.79
N SER A 252 -1.19 -18.03 15.56
CA SER A 252 -1.46 -19.37 15.04
C SER A 252 -2.56 -20.08 15.83
N ASN A 253 -3.47 -20.73 15.13
CA ASN A 253 -4.66 -21.40 15.66
C ASN A 253 -5.64 -20.45 16.35
N GLY A 254 -5.71 -19.19 15.90
CA GLY A 254 -6.62 -18.17 16.43
C GLY A 254 -6.32 -17.74 17.87
N SER A 255 -5.06 -17.84 18.32
CA SER A 255 -4.68 -17.41 19.66
C SER A 255 -4.63 -15.89 19.76
N TRP A 256 -5.26 -15.29 20.78
CA TRP A 256 -5.28 -13.83 20.96
C TRP A 256 -3.89 -13.21 21.21
N ASN A 257 -2.91 -13.99 21.67
CA ASN A 257 -1.54 -13.58 22.00
C ASN A 257 -1.37 -12.41 23.01
N HIS A 258 -2.46 -11.80 23.49
CA HIS A 258 -2.51 -10.81 24.58
C HIS A 258 -1.67 -9.54 24.37
N TRP A 259 -1.43 -9.15 23.11
CA TRP A 259 -0.86 -7.85 22.76
C TRP A 259 -1.81 -6.99 21.94
N ALA A 260 -2.79 -7.59 21.24
CA ALA A 260 -3.74 -6.83 20.45
C ALA A 260 -4.70 -6.01 21.33
N THR A 261 -4.98 -4.77 20.91
CA THR A 261 -6.06 -3.92 21.45
C THR A 261 -7.42 -4.47 20.99
N TYR A 262 -8.46 -4.32 21.82
CA TYR A 262 -9.81 -4.85 21.61
C TYR A 262 -10.93 -3.91 22.03
#